data_AF-A0A2K9ES45-F1
#
_entry.id   AF-A0A2K9ES45-F1
#
_cell.length_a   1.000
_cell.length_b   1.000
_cell.length_c   1.000
_cell.angle_alpha   90.00
_cell.angle_beta   90.00
_cell.angle_gamma   90.00
#
_symmetry.space_group_name_H-M   'P 1'
#
loop_
_entity.id
_entity.type
_entity.pdbx_description
1 polymer ?
#
loop_
_entity_poly.entity_id
_entity_poly.type
_entity_poly.pdbx_seq_one_letter_code
_entity_poly.pdbx_strand_id
1 'polypeptide(L)' 'MTATPAHSAPETETVTRWRIACDGGELTELGHPRVWLVIPRDTGWVDCGYCDKRFVIDRDHAHDDH' A
#
# COMPACT_ATOMS: atom_id res chain seq x y z
N MET A 1 20.28 -14.22 -4.28
CA MET A 1 19.11 -14.70 -3.51
C MET A 1 17.90 -13.86 -3.93
N THR A 2 17.36 -14.10 -5.12
CA THR A 2 16.17 -13.38 -5.64
C THR A 2 14.95 -14.23 -5.32
N ALA A 3 14.26 -13.90 -4.24
CA ALA A 3 12.97 -14.49 -3.93
C ALA A 3 11.88 -13.68 -4.66
N THR A 4 11.56 -14.11 -5.88
CA THR A 4 10.26 -13.82 -6.48
C THR A 4 9.21 -14.51 -5.62
N PRO A 5 8.25 -13.81 -4.99
CA PRO A 5 7.16 -14.49 -4.32
C PRO A 5 6.24 -15.08 -5.40
N ALA A 6 6.05 -16.40 -5.32
CA ALA A 6 5.11 -17.18 -6.11
C ALA A 6 3.68 -17.05 -5.53
N HIS A 7 3.20 -15.83 -5.31
CA HIS A 7 1.83 -15.58 -4.89
C HIS A 7 1.09 -14.81 -5.99
N SER A 8 -0.14 -15.25 -6.29
CA SER A 8 -1.04 -14.58 -7.23
C SER A 8 -1.11 -13.10 -6.85
N ALA A 9 -0.75 -12.24 -7.80
CA ALA A 9 -0.62 -10.80 -7.74
C ALA A 9 -0.97 -10.13 -6.39
N PRO A 10 -0.01 -9.48 -5.70
CA PRO A 10 -0.30 -8.76 -4.47
C PRO A 10 -1.46 -7.80 -4.74
N GLU A 11 -2.49 -7.81 -3.89
CA GLU A 11 -3.62 -6.91 -4.05
C GLU A 11 -3.08 -5.48 -4.11
N THR A 12 -3.12 -4.90 -5.30
CA THR A 12 -2.49 -3.62 -5.59
C THR A 12 -3.57 -2.56 -5.58
N GLU A 13 -3.47 -1.61 -4.66
CA GLU A 13 -4.41 -0.50 -4.52
C GLU A 13 -3.75 0.78 -5.00
N THR A 14 -4.33 1.41 -6.02
CA THR A 14 -3.87 2.70 -6.51
C THR A 14 -4.44 3.81 -5.64
N VAL A 15 -3.56 4.64 -5.08
CA VAL A 15 -3.91 5.74 -4.19
C VAL A 15 -3.44 7.05 -4.77
N THR A 16 -4.11 8.15 -4.40
CA THR A 16 -3.80 9.51 -4.87
C THR A 16 -3.12 10.37 -3.81
N ARG A 17 -2.72 9.75 -2.69
CA ARG A 17 -2.09 10.46 -1.56
C ARG A 17 -0.80 9.77 -1.16
N TRP A 18 0.22 10.56 -0.84
CA TRP A 18 1.52 10.07 -0.37
C TRP A 18 1.45 9.41 1.01
N ARG A 19 0.44 9.75 1.81
CA ARG A 19 0.16 9.14 3.12
C ARG A 19 -1.18 8.42 3.05
N ILE A 20 -1.18 7.15 3.42
CA ILE A 20 -2.33 6.26 3.38
C ILE A 20 -2.58 5.70 4.77
N ALA A 21 -3.84 5.67 5.17
CA ALA A 21 -4.26 4.91 6.34
C ALA A 21 -4.72 3.53 5.85
N CYS A 22 -3.96 2.49 6.18
CA CYS A 22 -4.41 1.12 5.97
C CYS A 22 -5.16 0.67 7.23
N ASP A 23 -6.43 0.34 7.09
CA ASP A 23 -7.34 -0.06 8.19
C ASP A 23 -7.53 -1.60 8.24
N GLY A 24 -6.63 -2.38 7.63
CA GLY A 24 -6.69 -3.84 7.69
C GLY A 24 -7.71 -4.51 6.75
N GLY A 25 -8.62 -3.75 6.14
CA GLY A 25 -9.70 -4.28 5.29
C GLY A 25 -10.79 -5.00 6.09
N GLU A 26 -12.00 -5.12 5.53
CA GLU A 26 -13.18 -5.73 6.19
C GLU A 26 -13.04 -7.24 6.53
N LEU A 27 -11.86 -7.84 6.33
CA LEU A 27 -11.60 -9.23 6.64
C LEU A 27 -11.21 -9.37 8.12
N THR A 28 -12.23 -9.69 8.92
CA THR A 28 -12.30 -9.73 10.40
C THR A 28 -11.28 -10.63 11.12
N GLU A 29 -10.35 -11.26 10.40
CA GLU A 29 -9.44 -12.29 10.94
C GLU A 29 -7.94 -12.02 10.69
N LEU A 30 -7.60 -11.14 9.73
CA LEU A 30 -6.21 -10.75 9.40
C LEU A 30 -6.03 -9.21 9.34
N GLY A 31 -7.07 -8.44 9.63
CA GLY A 31 -7.00 -6.98 9.67
C GLY A 31 -6.22 -6.46 10.87
N HIS A 32 -5.16 -5.69 10.62
CA HIS A 32 -4.41 -4.97 11.65
C HIS A 32 -5.12 -3.65 12.01
N PRO A 33 -4.87 -3.07 13.20
CA PRO A 33 -5.37 -1.73 13.54
C PRO A 33 -4.91 -0.69 12.51
N ARG A 34 -5.63 0.45 12.41
CA ARG A 34 -5.25 1.56 11.51
C ARG A 34 -3.77 1.91 11.65
N VAL A 35 -3.02 1.70 10.58
CA VAL A 35 -1.62 2.14 10.46
C VAL A 35 -1.50 3.18 9.37
N TRP A 36 -0.56 4.10 9.57
CA TRP A 36 -0.25 5.14 8.60
C TRP A 36 1.01 4.74 7.84
N LEU A 37 0.85 4.47 6.55
CA LEU A 37 1.94 4.17 5.63
C LEU A 37 2.24 5.41 4.79
N VAL A 38 3.52 5.64 4.53
CA VAL A 38 3.98 6.74 3.66
C VAL A 38 4.62 6.11 2.44
N ILE A 39 4.13 6.47 1.26
CA ILE A 39 4.72 6.07 -0.01
C ILE A 39 5.99 6.90 -0.24
N PRO A 40 7.17 6.27 -0.35
CA PRO A 40 8.38 6.98 -0.74
C PRO A 40 8.24 7.52 -2.17
N ARG A 41 8.60 8.79 -2.39
CA ARG A 41 8.54 9.44 -3.71
C ARG A 41 9.49 8.81 -4.73
N ASP A 42 10.57 8.22 -4.26
CA ASP A 42 11.56 7.52 -5.07
C ASP A 42 10.95 6.24 -5.69
N THR A 43 10.45 5.34 -4.84
CA THR A 43 9.88 4.06 -5.27
C THR A 43 8.48 4.19 -5.88
N GLY A 44 7.63 5.07 -5.34
CA GLY A 44 6.24 5.25 -5.79
C GLY A 44 5.26 4.18 -5.30
N TRP A 45 5.66 3.29 -4.40
CA TRP A 45 4.76 2.33 -3.78
C TRP A 45 5.23 1.95 -2.38
N VAL A 46 4.31 1.46 -1.55
CA VAL A 46 4.57 0.92 -0.22
C VAL A 46 3.75 -0.34 -0.01
N ASP A 47 4.33 -1.33 0.66
CA ASP A 47 3.67 -2.58 1.00
C ASP A 47 3.23 -2.57 2.47
N CYS A 48 2.01 -3.07 2.72
CA CYS A 48 1.55 -3.31 4.07
C CYS A 48 1.93 -4.73 4.52
N GLY A 49 2.92 -4.84 5.40
CA GLY A 49 3.42 -6.13 5.91
C GLY A 49 2.46 -6.95 6.79
N TYR A 50 1.18 -6.57 6.85
CA TYR A 50 0.12 -7.33 7.54
C TYR A 50 -0.92 -7.87 6.56
N CYS A 51 -1.39 -7.04 5.63
CA CYS A 51 -2.40 -7.41 4.65
C CYS A 51 -1.83 -7.84 3.29
N ASP A 52 -0.50 -7.78 3.10
CA ASP A 52 0.18 -7.99 1.81
C ASP A 52 -0.37 -7.11 0.68
N LYS A 53 -1.00 -5.98 1.06
CA LYS A 53 -1.54 -5.00 0.13
C LYS A 53 -0.46 -4.04 -0.29
N ARG A 54 -0.31 -3.86 -1.61
CA ARG A 54 0.61 -2.89 -2.19
C ARG A 54 -0.13 -1.62 -2.55
N PHE A 55 0.21 -0.52 -1.91
CA PHE A 55 -0.30 0.80 -2.26
C PHE A 55 0.62 1.45 -3.27
N VAL A 56 0.10 1.79 -4.44
CA VAL A 56 0.85 2.44 -5.53
C VAL A 56 0.32 3.86 -5.69
N ILE A 57 1.22 4.85 -5.68
CA ILE A 57 0.82 6.25 -5.87
C ILE A 57 0.52 6.50 -7.35
N ASP A 58 -0.67 6.96 -7.64
CA ASP A 58 -0.99 7.54 -8.94
C ASP A 58 -0.37 8.92 -9.02
N ARG A 59 0.79 9.04 -9.67
CA ARG A 59 1.53 10.30 -9.77
C ARG A 59 0.80 11.36 -10.60
N ASP A 60 -0.12 10.95 -11.47
CA ASP A 60 -0.89 11.83 -12.35
C ASP A 60 -2.00 12.55 -11.57
N HIS A 61 -2.61 11.84 -10.62
CA HIS A 61 -3.71 12.32 -9.78
C HIS A 61 -3.29 12.55 -8.32
N ALA A 62 -1.98 12.44 -8.01
CA ALA A 62 -1.49 12.62 -6.64
C ALA A 62 -1.71 14.06 -6.18
N HIS A 63 -2.55 14.25 -5.16
CA HIS A 63 -2.73 15.57 -4.56
C HIS A 63 -1.58 15.83 -3.58
N ASP A 64 -0.59 16.59 -4.03
CA ASP A 64 0.38 17.25 -3.15
C ASP A 64 -0.32 18.52 -2.65
N ASP A 65 -0.97 18.42 -1.49
CA ASP A 65 -1.55 19.56 -0.78
C ASP A 65 -0.36 20.42 -0.31
N HIS A 66 0.03 21.37 -1.17
CA HIS A 66 1.11 22.33 -0.97
C HIS A 66 0.62 23.57 -0.24
#